data_AF-A0A2P8XLH7-F1
#
_entry.id   AF-A0A2P8XLH7-F1
#
_cell.length_a   1.000
_cell.length_b   1.000
_cell.length_c   1.000
_cell.angle_alpha   90.00
_cell.angle_beta   90.00
_cell.angle_gamma   90.00
#
_symmetry.space_group_name_H-M   'P 1'
#
loop_
_entity.id
_entity.type
_entity.pdbx_description
1 polymer ?
#
loop_
_entity_poly.entity_id
_entity_poly.type
_entity_poly.pdbx_seq_one_letter_code
_entity_poly.pdbx_strand_id
1 'polypeptide(L)'
;MPGLTLMGSYLYFVLSWGPRYMQHRKPYDLSNILILYNFLQVVVSVFLFVEGLDGAWLNKYSWQCEPVDFSESPEAMRVARGVYLYFLAKISELLDTVFFVLRKKERQITFLHMYHHTVMPMISWGCTKYYPGGHGTFIGVINSFVHIIMYFYYMMAAMGPQFQKYLWWKKYITTLQMGQFCLAFLHSFQLLFHDCEYPRWSLFLILPNAIFFYYLFSDFYNKAYEPSEKKNKSSSDSIVDDDLKKQS
;
A
#
# COMPACT_ATOMS: atom_id res chain seq x y z
N MET A 1 -6.80 -9.27 22.40
CA MET A 1 -6.35 -9.33 20.98
C MET A 1 -5.45 -8.13 20.70
N PRO A 2 -4.12 -8.26 20.92
CA PRO A 2 -3.17 -7.14 20.79
C PRO A 2 -3.29 -6.37 19.46
N GLY A 3 -3.54 -7.06 18.34
CA GLY A 3 -3.71 -6.42 17.03
C GLY A 3 -4.98 -5.56 16.90
N LEU A 4 -6.11 -5.98 17.46
CA LEU A 4 -7.34 -5.18 17.47
C LEU A 4 -7.20 -3.94 18.36
N THR A 5 -6.55 -4.10 19.51
CA THR A 5 -6.25 -2.98 20.40
C THR A 5 -5.32 -1.98 19.71
N LEU A 6 -4.28 -2.46 19.03
CA LEU A 6 -3.37 -1.61 18.25
C LEU A 6 -4.13 -0.85 17.16
N MET A 7 -4.90 -1.54 16.31
CA MET A 7 -5.64 -0.91 15.22
C MET A 7 -6.70 0.07 15.74
N GLY A 8 -7.43 -0.29 16.80
CA GLY A 8 -8.40 0.59 17.45
C GLY A 8 -7.75 1.85 18.02
N SER A 9 -6.61 1.73 18.69
CA SER A 9 -5.85 2.87 19.21
C SER A 9 -5.32 3.77 18.09
N TYR A 10 -4.83 3.17 17.00
CA TYR A 10 -4.37 3.88 15.81
C TYR A 10 -5.50 4.68 15.15
N LEU A 11 -6.66 4.07 14.91
CA LEU A 11 -7.81 4.75 14.31
C LEU A 11 -8.33 5.87 15.22
N TYR A 12 -8.41 5.61 16.53
CA TYR A 12 -8.78 6.64 17.51
C TYR A 12 -7.82 7.84 17.49
N PHE A 13 -6.51 7.57 17.45
CA PHE A 13 -5.49 8.61 17.35
C PHE A 13 -5.66 9.42 16.06
N VAL A 14 -5.73 8.76 14.90
CA VAL A 14 -5.73 9.43 13.59
C VAL A 14 -7.02 10.20 13.34
N LEU A 15 -8.17 9.64 13.67
CA LEU A 15 -9.48 10.20 13.31
C LEU A 15 -10.05 11.16 14.36
N SER A 16 -9.56 11.10 15.60
CA SER A 16 -10.17 11.86 16.70
C SER A 16 -9.14 12.59 17.54
N TRP A 17 -8.31 11.86 18.29
CA TRP A 17 -7.49 12.46 19.33
C TRP A 17 -6.38 13.36 18.76
N GLY A 18 -5.65 12.87 17.76
CA GLY A 18 -4.52 13.56 17.14
C GLY A 18 -4.91 14.88 16.46
N PRO A 19 -5.93 14.91 15.58
CA PRO A 19 -6.42 16.15 14.98
C PRO A 19 -6.88 17.18 16.03
N ARG A 20 -7.64 16.75 17.05
CA ARG A 20 -8.07 17.62 18.17
C ARG A 20 -6.89 18.19 18.94
N TYR A 21 -5.90 17.35 19.26
CA TYR A 21 -4.67 17.78 19.93
C TYR A 21 -3.87 18.78 19.11
N MET A 22 -3.84 18.62 17.78
CA MET A 22 -3.11 19.49 16.86
C MET A 22 -3.87 20.76 16.45
N GLN A 23 -5.17 20.89 16.78
CA GLN A 23 -6.03 22.00 16.36
C GLN A 23 -5.43 23.36 16.71
N HIS A 24 -4.99 23.52 17.97
CA HIS A 24 -4.41 24.78 18.50
C HIS A 24 -2.88 24.82 18.48
N ARG A 25 -2.22 23.84 17.85
CA ARG A 25 -0.76 23.76 17.75
C ARG A 25 -0.28 24.08 16.33
N LYS A 26 0.94 24.58 16.23
CA LYS A 26 1.66 24.71 14.96
C LYS A 26 2.07 23.30 14.48
N PRO A 27 2.12 23.05 13.16
CA PRO A 27 2.58 21.78 12.62
C PRO A 27 4.03 21.52 13.06
N TYR A 28 4.35 20.29 13.46
CA TYR A 28 5.71 19.94 13.84
C TYR A 28 6.64 19.90 12.62
N ASP A 29 7.87 20.40 12.79
CA ASP A 29 8.94 20.16 11.83
C ASP A 29 9.60 18.82 12.14
N LEU A 30 9.24 17.81 11.36
CA LEU A 30 9.72 16.43 11.49
C LEU A 30 10.62 16.05 10.30
N SER A 31 11.21 17.01 9.60
CA SER A 31 11.91 16.75 8.32
C SER A 31 13.03 15.71 8.48
N ASN A 32 13.92 15.87 9.47
CA ASN A 32 15.00 14.90 9.72
C ASN A 32 14.48 13.53 10.16
N ILE A 33 13.42 13.50 10.98
CA ILE A 33 12.78 12.26 11.42
C ILE A 33 12.18 11.52 10.22
N LEU A 34 11.53 12.24 9.31
CA LEU A 34 10.97 11.67 8.09
C LEU A 34 12.06 11.16 7.15
N ILE A 35 13.18 11.87 7.00
CA ILE A 35 14.30 11.39 6.17
C ILE A 35 14.80 10.06 6.72
N LEU A 36 15.10 9.98 8.02
CA LEU A 36 15.56 8.76 8.67
C LEU A 36 14.52 7.63 8.57
N TYR A 37 13.27 7.93 8.88
CA TYR A 37 12.18 6.96 8.82
C TYR A 37 11.99 6.38 7.40
N ASN A 38 11.92 7.24 6.37
CA ASN A 38 11.76 6.78 4.99
C ASN A 38 13.01 6.02 4.52
N PHE A 39 14.21 6.40 4.95
CA PHE A 39 15.44 5.64 4.69
C PHE A 39 15.37 4.23 5.29
N LEU A 40 14.96 4.10 6.55
CA LEU A 40 14.78 2.80 7.20
C LEU A 40 13.71 1.96 6.49
N GLN A 41 12.60 2.57 6.04
CA GLN A 41 11.58 1.88 5.25
C GLN A 41 12.14 1.36 3.92
N VAL A 42 12.99 2.14 3.24
CA VAL A 42 13.68 1.68 2.02
C VAL A 42 14.56 0.47 2.33
N VAL A 43 15.38 0.52 3.38
CA VAL A 43 16.27 -0.59 3.77
C VAL A 43 15.47 -1.86 4.08
N VAL A 44 14.40 -1.75 4.87
CA VAL A 44 13.52 -2.89 5.19
C VAL A 44 12.85 -3.44 3.93
N SER A 45 12.39 -2.57 3.03
CA SER A 45 11.75 -2.98 1.78
C SER A 45 12.73 -3.67 0.82
N VAL A 46 13.99 -3.19 0.73
CA VAL A 46 15.06 -3.85 -0.02
C VAL A 46 15.34 -5.24 0.56
N PHE A 47 15.48 -5.32 1.88
CA PHE A 47 15.72 -6.60 2.56
C PHE A 47 14.59 -7.60 2.27
N LEU A 48 13.33 -7.20 2.44
CA LEU A 48 12.17 -8.07 2.17
C LEU A 48 12.06 -8.48 0.70
N PHE A 49 12.39 -7.58 -0.22
CA PHE A 49 12.40 -7.88 -1.65
C PHE A 49 13.47 -8.91 -2.00
N VAL A 50 14.71 -8.72 -1.51
CA VAL A 50 15.82 -9.66 -1.75
C VAL A 50 15.54 -11.00 -1.09
N GLU A 51 15.08 -11.02 0.16
CA GLU A 51 14.72 -12.26 0.87
C GLU A 51 13.58 -13.01 0.19
N GLY A 52 12.57 -12.30 -0.31
CA GLY A 52 11.46 -12.92 -1.04
C GLY A 52 11.88 -13.47 -2.40
N LEU A 53 12.80 -12.81 -3.09
CA LEU A 53 13.34 -13.31 -4.36
C LEU A 53 14.27 -14.52 -4.15
N ASP A 54 15.33 -14.37 -3.36
CA ASP A 54 16.33 -15.42 -3.13
C ASP A 54 15.77 -16.60 -2.33
N GLY A 55 14.98 -16.31 -1.30
CA GLY A 55 14.41 -17.31 -0.41
C GLY A 55 13.22 -18.07 -1.02
N ALA A 56 12.59 -17.54 -2.07
CA ALA A 56 11.40 -18.13 -2.68
C ALA A 56 11.40 -18.05 -4.22
N TRP A 57 11.11 -16.88 -4.80
CA TRP A 57 10.62 -16.77 -6.18
C TRP A 57 11.67 -16.92 -7.30
N LEU A 58 12.97 -16.80 -7.03
CA LEU A 58 13.99 -16.93 -8.08
C LEU A 58 14.27 -18.39 -8.47
N ASN A 59 14.35 -19.28 -7.47
CA ASN A 59 14.89 -20.63 -7.70
C ASN A 59 14.10 -21.75 -7.01
N LYS A 60 13.20 -21.43 -6.07
CA LYS A 60 12.58 -22.44 -5.20
C LYS A 60 11.09 -22.61 -5.47
N TYR A 61 10.36 -21.52 -5.59
CA TYR A 61 8.90 -21.54 -5.75
C TYR A 61 8.49 -21.72 -7.20
N SER A 62 7.38 -22.45 -7.38
CA SER A 62 6.68 -22.54 -8.65
C SER A 62 5.89 -21.27 -8.91
N TRP A 63 6.04 -20.72 -10.12
CA TRP A 63 5.30 -19.54 -10.58
C TRP A 63 3.82 -19.82 -10.90
N GLN A 64 3.41 -21.09 -10.96
CA GLN A 64 2.03 -21.49 -11.27
C GLN A 64 1.21 -21.72 -9.99
N CYS A 65 1.76 -22.53 -9.08
CA CYS A 65 1.23 -22.65 -7.74
C CYS A 65 2.30 -23.09 -6.76
N GLU A 66 2.36 -22.38 -5.63
CA GLU A 66 3.18 -22.76 -4.49
C GLU A 66 2.31 -23.00 -3.23
N PRO A 67 2.31 -24.22 -2.66
CA PRO A 67 1.66 -24.49 -1.38
C PRO A 67 2.43 -23.85 -0.21
N VAL A 68 1.84 -23.86 0.98
CA VAL A 68 2.55 -23.40 2.18
C VAL A 68 3.33 -24.58 2.78
N ASP A 69 4.64 -24.43 2.91
CA ASP A 69 5.47 -25.36 3.66
C ASP A 69 5.42 -25.04 5.16
N PHE A 70 4.85 -25.95 5.95
CA PHE A 70 4.73 -25.86 7.41
C PHE A 70 5.83 -26.60 8.16
N SER A 71 6.85 -27.13 7.46
CA SER A 71 7.99 -27.77 8.09
C SER A 71 8.89 -26.77 8.83
N GLU A 72 9.74 -27.28 9.72
CA GLU A 72 10.78 -26.49 10.39
C GLU A 72 12.11 -26.48 9.60
N SER A 73 12.06 -26.74 8.30
CA SER A 73 13.25 -26.69 7.45
C SER A 73 13.86 -25.28 7.45
N PRO A 74 15.19 -25.15 7.28
CA PRO A 74 15.83 -23.83 7.20
C PRO A 74 15.21 -22.92 6.14
N GLU A 75 14.77 -23.49 5.02
CA GLU A 75 14.13 -22.80 3.90
C GLU A 75 12.72 -22.30 4.27
N ALA A 76 11.86 -23.17 4.79
CA ALA A 76 10.51 -22.79 5.22
C ALA A 76 10.56 -21.74 6.33
N MET A 77 11.45 -21.93 7.31
CA MET A 77 11.64 -20.98 8.40
C MET A 77 12.19 -19.63 7.93
N ARG A 78 13.03 -19.60 6.87
CA ARG A 78 13.49 -18.35 6.26
C ARG A 78 12.33 -17.57 5.65
N VAL A 79 11.46 -18.23 4.87
CA VAL A 79 10.27 -17.60 4.27
C VAL A 79 9.31 -17.12 5.36
N ALA A 80 9.03 -17.96 6.36
CA ALA A 80 8.15 -17.61 7.48
C ALA A 80 8.65 -16.37 8.25
N ARG A 81 9.96 -16.26 8.49
CA ARG A 81 10.58 -15.05 9.06
C ARG A 81 10.40 -13.84 8.15
N GLY A 82 10.55 -14.00 6.84
CA GLY A 82 10.28 -12.95 5.86
C GLY A 82 8.84 -12.44 5.94
N VAL A 83 7.86 -13.35 6.01
CA VAL A 83 6.44 -13.00 6.17
C VAL A 83 6.18 -12.26 7.49
N TYR A 84 6.80 -12.71 8.59
CA TYR A 84 6.71 -12.03 9.88
C TYR A 84 7.32 -10.62 9.84
N LEU A 85 8.49 -10.46 9.23
CA LEU A 85 9.13 -9.16 9.05
C LEU A 85 8.30 -8.23 8.15
N TYR A 86 7.66 -8.77 7.12
CA TYR A 86 6.71 -8.02 6.29
C TYR A 86 5.50 -7.52 7.13
N PHE A 87 4.96 -8.35 8.01
CA PHE A 87 3.92 -7.91 8.95
C PHE A 87 4.42 -6.77 9.85
N LEU A 88 5.62 -6.90 10.44
CA LEU A 88 6.20 -5.81 11.24
C LEU A 88 6.42 -4.53 10.43
N ALA A 89 6.83 -4.65 9.16
CA ALA A 89 6.91 -3.53 8.24
C ALA A 89 5.53 -2.85 8.11
N LYS A 90 4.45 -3.59 7.80
CA LYS A 90 3.09 -3.01 7.71
C LYS A 90 2.66 -2.28 8.99
N ILE A 91 3.07 -2.76 10.16
CA ILE A 91 2.81 -2.09 11.44
C ILE A 91 3.60 -0.78 11.55
N SER A 92 4.88 -0.78 11.15
CA SER A 92 5.70 0.44 11.14
C SER A 92 5.15 1.51 10.19
N GLU A 93 4.52 1.11 9.08
CA GLU A 93 3.92 2.01 8.09
C GLU A 93 2.72 2.79 8.63
N LEU A 94 2.11 2.36 9.75
CA LEU A 94 1.08 3.15 10.45
C LEU A 94 1.59 4.52 10.90
N LEU A 95 2.91 4.64 11.10
CA LEU A 95 3.54 5.92 11.45
C LEU A 95 3.41 6.97 10.34
N ASP A 96 3.23 6.57 9.07
CA ASP A 96 3.00 7.51 7.96
C ASP A 96 1.83 8.45 8.28
N THR A 97 0.72 7.86 8.72
CA THR A 97 -0.50 8.59 9.07
C THR A 97 -0.32 9.42 10.34
N VAL A 98 0.43 8.90 11.32
CA VAL A 98 0.79 9.65 12.53
C VAL A 98 1.56 10.92 12.15
N PHE A 99 2.55 10.81 11.26
CA PHE A 99 3.29 11.97 10.77
C PHE A 99 2.41 12.95 9.99
N PHE A 100 1.42 12.47 9.21
CA PHE A 100 0.47 13.37 8.54
C PHE A 100 -0.36 14.19 9.54
N VAL A 101 -0.86 13.57 10.60
CA VAL A 101 -1.60 14.26 11.67
C VAL A 101 -0.71 15.30 12.36
N LEU A 102 0.49 14.89 12.81
CA LEU A 102 1.44 15.75 13.52
C LEU A 102 1.94 16.94 12.68
N ARG A 103 1.93 16.81 11.35
CA ARG A 103 2.30 17.89 10.41
C ARG A 103 1.10 18.68 9.88
N LYS A 104 -0.11 18.41 10.36
CA LYS A 104 -1.38 18.98 9.88
C LYS A 104 -1.54 18.84 8.37
N LYS A 105 -1.20 17.67 7.83
CA LYS A 105 -1.34 17.29 6.42
C LYS A 105 -2.52 16.36 6.21
N GLU A 106 -3.65 16.64 6.85
CA GLU A 106 -4.86 15.81 6.84
C GLU A 106 -5.39 15.52 5.43
N ARG A 107 -5.15 16.41 4.46
CA ARG A 107 -5.44 16.16 3.04
C ARG A 107 -4.79 14.90 2.46
N GLN A 108 -3.72 14.39 3.09
CA GLN A 108 -3.03 13.15 2.69
C GLN A 108 -3.71 11.91 3.27
N ILE A 109 -4.52 12.08 4.32
CA ILE A 109 -5.27 11.00 4.98
C ILE A 109 -6.56 10.77 4.21
N THR A 110 -6.44 10.22 3.00
CA THR A 110 -7.58 9.90 2.14
C THR A 110 -8.24 8.59 2.56
N PHE A 111 -9.45 8.33 2.03
CA PHE A 111 -10.10 7.03 2.22
C PHE A 111 -9.20 5.88 1.73
N LEU A 112 -8.56 6.04 0.55
CA LEU A 112 -7.61 5.05 0.02
C LEU A 112 -6.47 4.77 1.01
N HIS A 113 -5.86 5.83 1.55
CA HIS A 113 -4.78 5.71 2.53
C HIS A 113 -5.25 4.97 3.78
N MET A 114 -6.37 5.39 4.37
CA MET A 114 -6.90 4.78 5.59
C MET A 114 -7.33 3.33 5.39
N TYR A 115 -8.00 3.02 4.28
CA TYR A 115 -8.39 1.67 3.94
C TYR A 115 -7.15 0.76 3.81
N HIS A 116 -6.15 1.21 3.05
CA HIS A 116 -4.89 0.50 2.87
C HIS A 116 -4.18 0.21 4.20
N HIS A 117 -3.88 1.24 4.99
CA HIS A 117 -3.14 1.11 6.24
C HIS A 117 -3.93 0.39 7.35
N THR A 118 -5.24 0.18 7.18
CA THR A 118 -6.03 -0.64 8.09
C THR A 118 -6.01 -2.10 7.65
N VAL A 119 -6.34 -2.37 6.38
CA VAL A 119 -6.53 -3.73 5.86
C VAL A 119 -5.22 -4.48 5.71
N MET A 120 -4.13 -3.82 5.28
CA MET A 120 -2.85 -4.49 5.03
C MET A 120 -2.21 -5.10 6.30
N PRO A 121 -2.16 -4.41 7.46
CA PRO A 121 -1.71 -5.02 8.71
C PRO A 121 -2.60 -6.19 9.17
N MET A 122 -3.91 -6.10 8.96
CA MET A 122 -4.85 -7.18 9.35
C MET A 122 -4.64 -8.44 8.52
N ILE A 123 -4.53 -8.29 7.19
CA ILE A 123 -4.27 -9.41 6.28
C ILE A 123 -2.89 -10.01 6.54
N SER A 124 -1.85 -9.18 6.67
CA SER A 124 -0.48 -9.68 6.91
C SER A 124 -0.34 -10.40 8.26
N TRP A 125 -1.08 -9.99 9.29
CA TRP A 125 -1.18 -10.76 10.54
C TRP A 125 -1.81 -12.14 10.32
N GLY A 126 -2.92 -12.20 9.56
CA GLY A 126 -3.58 -13.45 9.21
C GLY A 126 -2.67 -14.38 8.42
N CYS A 127 -1.96 -13.86 7.41
CA CYS A 127 -0.95 -14.62 6.66
C CYS A 127 0.17 -15.11 7.58
N THR A 128 0.75 -14.25 8.41
CA THR A 128 1.79 -14.65 9.37
C THR A 128 1.33 -15.78 10.30
N LYS A 129 0.07 -15.73 10.75
CA LYS A 129 -0.46 -16.68 11.72
C LYS A 129 -0.83 -18.03 11.10
N TYR A 130 -1.36 -18.03 9.88
CA TYR A 130 -1.99 -19.21 9.28
C TYR A 130 -1.33 -19.69 7.98
N TYR A 131 -0.65 -18.81 7.24
CA TYR A 131 -0.05 -19.09 5.93
C TYR A 131 1.31 -18.39 5.81
N PRO A 132 2.32 -18.80 6.61
CA PRO A 132 3.64 -18.14 6.65
C PRO A 132 4.53 -18.52 5.44
N GLY A 133 3.98 -18.51 4.22
CA GLY A 133 4.67 -18.92 3.00
C GLY A 133 3.73 -19.08 1.79
N GLY A 134 4.25 -19.71 0.74
CA GLY A 134 3.48 -20.12 -0.44
C GLY A 134 3.05 -18.98 -1.37
N HIS A 135 2.03 -19.24 -2.19
CA HIS A 135 1.60 -18.41 -3.32
C HIS A 135 1.35 -16.94 -2.98
N GLY A 136 0.79 -16.66 -1.80
CA GLY A 136 0.48 -15.30 -1.36
C GLY A 136 1.70 -14.41 -1.13
N THR A 137 2.88 -15.00 -0.91
CA THR A 137 4.13 -14.25 -0.66
C THR A 137 4.55 -13.40 -1.87
N PHE A 138 4.16 -13.79 -3.09
CA PHE A 138 4.42 -13.01 -4.31
C PHE A 138 3.92 -11.56 -4.18
N ILE A 139 2.73 -11.38 -3.60
CA ILE A 139 2.14 -10.05 -3.36
C ILE A 139 3.03 -9.22 -2.44
N GLY A 140 3.59 -9.84 -1.40
CA GLY A 140 4.52 -9.19 -0.48
C GLY A 140 5.83 -8.78 -1.16
N VAL A 141 6.36 -9.61 -2.06
CA VAL A 141 7.59 -9.32 -2.82
C VAL A 141 7.38 -8.13 -3.75
N ILE A 142 6.34 -8.14 -4.58
CA ILE A 142 6.07 -7.02 -5.49
C ILE A 142 5.70 -5.75 -4.72
N ASN A 143 5.01 -5.86 -3.58
CA ASN A 143 4.71 -4.70 -2.73
C ASN A 143 6.00 -4.10 -2.15
N SER A 144 6.93 -4.93 -1.69
CA SER A 144 8.22 -4.49 -1.18
C SER A 144 9.01 -3.75 -2.26
N PHE A 145 9.02 -4.25 -3.50
CA PHE A 145 9.63 -3.54 -4.63
C PHE A 145 9.05 -2.13 -4.85
N VAL A 146 7.72 -2.02 -4.88
CA VAL A 146 7.07 -0.72 -5.04
C VAL A 146 7.32 0.19 -3.83
N HIS A 147 7.40 -0.36 -2.63
CA HIS A 147 7.71 0.38 -1.41
C HIS A 147 9.13 0.93 -1.38
N ILE A 148 10.13 0.23 -1.96
CA ILE A 148 11.48 0.80 -2.17
C ILE A 148 11.38 2.12 -2.93
N ILE A 149 10.65 2.13 -4.05
CA ILE A 149 10.53 3.29 -4.94
C ILE A 149 9.69 4.40 -4.27
N MET A 150 8.58 4.04 -3.63
CA MET A 150 7.68 4.98 -2.97
C MET A 150 8.34 5.66 -1.77
N TYR A 151 8.98 4.91 -0.87
CA TYR A 151 9.64 5.49 0.30
C TYR A 151 10.90 6.27 -0.09
N PHE A 152 11.62 5.86 -1.14
CA PHE A 152 12.71 6.67 -1.68
C PHE A 152 12.20 8.03 -2.19
N TYR A 153 11.06 8.05 -2.88
CA TYR A 153 10.41 9.30 -3.28
C TYR A 153 10.03 10.16 -2.06
N TYR A 154 9.44 9.58 -1.01
CA TYR A 154 9.08 10.32 0.20
C TYR A 154 10.29 10.84 0.98
N MET A 155 11.38 10.07 1.03
CA MET A 155 12.65 10.51 1.60
C MET A 155 13.16 11.77 0.88
N MET A 156 13.23 11.74 -0.46
CA MET A 156 13.66 12.90 -1.25
C MET A 156 12.71 14.09 -1.09
N ALA A 157 11.39 13.84 -1.01
CA ALA A 157 10.41 14.90 -0.77
C ALA A 157 10.59 15.57 0.61
N ALA A 158 11.09 14.84 1.61
CA ALA A 158 11.36 15.34 2.96
C ALA A 158 12.67 16.16 3.05
N MET A 159 13.63 15.98 2.13
CA MET A 159 14.91 16.74 2.09
C MET A 159 14.75 18.21 1.64
N GLY A 160 13.53 18.65 1.37
CA GLY A 160 13.17 20.05 1.15
C GLY A 160 13.04 20.48 -0.32
N PRO A 161 12.77 21.77 -0.58
CA PRO A 161 12.43 22.29 -1.91
C PRO A 161 13.50 22.04 -2.98
N GLN A 162 14.76 22.00 -2.56
CA GLN A 162 15.91 21.74 -3.40
C GLN A 162 15.87 20.36 -4.09
N PHE A 163 15.26 19.35 -3.45
CA PHE A 163 15.08 18.01 -4.04
C PHE A 163 13.69 17.85 -4.68
N GLN A 164 12.66 18.50 -4.14
CA GLN A 164 11.28 18.41 -4.64
C GLN A 164 11.15 18.79 -6.12
N LYS A 165 11.97 19.73 -6.61
CA LYS A 165 11.98 20.13 -8.03
C LYS A 165 12.33 18.99 -9.01
N TYR A 166 13.03 17.95 -8.54
CA TYR A 166 13.41 16.79 -9.36
C TYR A 166 12.39 15.64 -9.31
N LEU A 167 11.29 15.79 -8.56
CA LEU A 167 10.28 14.76 -8.33
C LEU A 167 9.16 14.73 -9.39
N TRP A 168 9.50 14.97 -10.65
CA TRP A 168 8.56 14.99 -11.78
C TRP A 168 7.92 13.61 -12.03
N TRP A 169 8.57 12.54 -11.56
CA TRP A 169 8.18 11.16 -11.83
C TRP A 169 7.15 10.58 -10.85
N LYS A 170 6.55 11.41 -9.98
CA LYS A 170 5.49 11.01 -9.03
C LYS A 170 4.36 10.21 -9.70
N LYS A 171 3.96 10.61 -10.92
CA LYS A 171 2.91 9.94 -11.70
C LYS A 171 3.25 8.48 -12.01
N TYR A 172 4.51 8.18 -12.32
CA TYR A 172 4.96 6.82 -12.63
C TYR A 172 4.94 5.90 -11.41
N ILE A 173 5.09 6.44 -10.19
CA ILE A 173 4.91 5.66 -8.96
C ILE A 173 3.48 5.16 -8.87
N THR A 174 2.51 6.04 -9.10
CA THR A 174 1.08 5.66 -9.08
C THR A 174 0.77 4.65 -10.17
N THR A 175 1.33 4.80 -11.37
CA THR A 175 1.21 3.80 -12.45
C THR A 175 1.83 2.47 -12.06
N LEU A 176 2.99 2.47 -11.40
CA LEU A 176 3.66 1.26 -10.90
C LEU A 176 2.81 0.56 -9.84
N GLN A 177 2.21 1.31 -8.90
CA GLN A 177 1.29 0.78 -7.89
C GLN A 177 0.06 0.11 -8.54
N MET A 178 -0.53 0.72 -9.57
CA MET A 178 -1.62 0.09 -10.32
C MET A 178 -1.18 -1.20 -11.02
N GLY A 179 0.00 -1.18 -11.67
CA GLY A 179 0.60 -2.35 -12.29
C GLY A 179 0.84 -3.50 -11.30
N GLN A 180 1.28 -3.19 -10.08
CA GLN A 180 1.44 -4.17 -8.99
C GLN A 180 0.13 -4.91 -8.70
N PHE A 181 -1.00 -4.20 -8.61
CA PHE A 181 -2.30 -4.85 -8.36
C PHE A 181 -2.75 -5.72 -9.53
N CYS A 182 -2.48 -5.32 -10.78
CA CYS A 182 -2.73 -6.16 -11.95
C CYS A 182 -1.90 -7.45 -11.89
N LEU A 183 -0.60 -7.36 -11.57
CA LEU A 183 0.27 -8.53 -11.45
C LEU A 183 -0.16 -9.44 -10.30
N ALA A 184 -0.49 -8.88 -9.13
CA ALA A 184 -1.03 -9.63 -8.00
C ALA A 184 -2.32 -10.38 -8.36
N PHE A 185 -3.22 -9.70 -9.10
CA PHE A 185 -4.48 -10.29 -9.55
C PHE A 185 -4.22 -11.45 -10.50
N LEU A 186 -3.42 -11.24 -11.55
CA LEU A 186 -3.11 -12.28 -12.54
C LEU A 186 -2.45 -13.50 -11.91
N HIS A 187 -1.45 -13.28 -11.04
CA HIS A 187 -0.77 -14.35 -10.33
C HIS A 187 -1.72 -15.12 -9.40
N SER A 188 -2.59 -14.43 -8.67
CA SER A 188 -3.56 -15.09 -7.76
C SER A 188 -4.68 -15.79 -8.53
N PHE A 189 -5.07 -15.27 -9.70
CA PHE A 189 -6.13 -15.83 -10.54
C PHE A 189 -5.77 -17.22 -11.09
N GLN A 190 -4.48 -17.51 -11.27
CA GLN A 190 -3.98 -18.83 -11.70
C GLN A 190 -4.41 -19.97 -10.75
N LEU A 191 -4.60 -19.70 -9.46
CA LEU A 191 -5.06 -20.69 -8.46
C LEU A 191 -6.47 -21.24 -8.74
N LEU A 192 -7.25 -20.61 -9.63
CA LEU A 192 -8.56 -21.14 -10.06
C LEU A 192 -8.42 -22.28 -11.07
N PHE A 193 -7.31 -22.35 -11.81
CA PHE A 193 -7.10 -23.31 -12.90
C PHE A 193 -6.09 -24.39 -12.56
N HIS A 194 -5.29 -24.20 -11.52
CA HIS A 194 -4.30 -25.17 -11.06
C HIS A 194 -4.81 -25.87 -9.79
N ASP A 195 -4.75 -27.19 -9.77
CA ASP A 195 -4.97 -27.99 -8.56
C ASP A 195 -3.73 -27.89 -7.68
N CYS A 196 -3.92 -27.35 -6.47
CA CYS A 196 -2.85 -27.04 -5.55
C CYS A 196 -3.37 -27.00 -4.12
N GLU A 197 -2.53 -27.38 -3.17
CA GLU A 197 -2.86 -27.41 -1.74
C GLU A 197 -2.86 -26.02 -1.08
N TYR A 198 -2.62 -24.97 -1.85
CA TYR A 198 -2.78 -23.60 -1.37
C TYR A 198 -4.27 -23.29 -1.11
N PRO A 199 -4.64 -22.65 0.01
CA PRO A 199 -6.03 -22.41 0.40
C PRO A 199 -6.82 -21.62 -0.64
N ARG A 200 -7.67 -22.28 -1.44
CA ARG A 200 -8.54 -21.61 -2.44
C ARG A 200 -9.45 -20.54 -1.86
N TRP A 201 -9.83 -20.67 -0.59
CA TRP A 201 -10.66 -19.67 0.05
C TRP A 201 -9.98 -18.29 0.13
N SER A 202 -8.63 -18.22 0.10
CA SER A 202 -7.91 -16.95 0.10
C SER A 202 -8.24 -16.08 -1.11
N LEU A 203 -8.69 -16.68 -2.22
CA LEU A 203 -9.10 -15.97 -3.43
C LEU A 203 -10.32 -15.08 -3.22
N PHE A 204 -11.23 -15.47 -2.32
CA PHE A 204 -12.38 -14.65 -1.94
C PHE A 204 -11.97 -13.36 -1.22
N LEU A 205 -10.75 -13.32 -0.64
CA LEU A 205 -10.20 -12.10 -0.05
C LEU A 205 -9.29 -11.36 -1.03
N ILE A 206 -8.39 -12.07 -1.72
CA ILE A 206 -7.34 -11.44 -2.53
C ILE A 206 -7.90 -10.80 -3.79
N LEU A 207 -8.75 -11.50 -4.56
CA LEU A 207 -9.21 -11.00 -5.86
C LEU A 207 -10.12 -9.77 -5.73
N PRO A 208 -11.14 -9.75 -4.85
CA PRO A 208 -11.96 -8.55 -4.67
C PRO A 208 -11.14 -7.37 -4.15
N ASN A 209 -10.18 -7.62 -3.26
CA ASN A 209 -9.35 -6.56 -2.68
C ASN A 209 -8.38 -5.97 -3.72
N ALA A 210 -7.78 -6.81 -4.58
CA ALA A 210 -6.96 -6.34 -5.70
C ALA A 210 -7.75 -5.46 -6.68
N ILE A 211 -8.98 -5.86 -7.03
CA ILE A 211 -9.88 -5.06 -7.88
C ILE A 211 -10.20 -3.72 -7.19
N PHE A 212 -10.53 -3.77 -5.90
CA PHE A 212 -10.89 -2.58 -5.14
C PHE A 212 -9.73 -1.58 -5.02
N PHE A 213 -8.52 -2.06 -4.72
CA PHE A 213 -7.33 -1.22 -4.73
C PHE A 213 -7.05 -0.63 -6.11
N TYR A 214 -7.14 -1.43 -7.17
CA TYR A 214 -6.97 -0.93 -8.54
C TYR A 214 -7.95 0.20 -8.84
N TYR A 215 -9.23 0.03 -8.48
CA TYR A 215 -10.24 1.08 -8.64
C TYR A 215 -9.89 2.36 -7.87
N LEU A 216 -9.54 2.25 -6.58
CA LEU A 216 -9.20 3.41 -5.76
C LEU A 216 -7.96 4.16 -6.27
N PHE A 217 -6.95 3.43 -6.75
CA PHE A 217 -5.76 4.04 -7.34
C PHE A 217 -6.04 4.67 -8.70
N SER A 218 -6.90 4.06 -9.52
CA SER A 218 -7.36 4.63 -10.78
C SER A 218 -8.15 5.93 -10.56
N ASP A 219 -9.08 5.94 -9.60
CA ASP A 219 -9.82 7.13 -9.20
C ASP A 219 -8.89 8.24 -8.69
N PHE A 220 -7.93 7.89 -7.82
CA PHE A 220 -6.90 8.83 -7.36
C PHE A 220 -6.07 9.39 -8.53
N TYR A 221 -5.63 8.53 -9.45
CA TYR A 221 -4.84 8.94 -10.60
C TYR A 221 -5.60 9.92 -11.51
N ASN A 222 -6.86 9.61 -11.82
CA ASN A 222 -7.70 10.47 -12.64
C ASN A 222 -7.92 11.83 -11.95
N LYS A 223 -8.27 11.84 -10.66
CA LYS A 223 -8.48 13.08 -9.90
C LYS A 223 -7.21 13.92 -9.74
N ALA A 224 -6.04 13.29 -9.64
CA ALA A 224 -4.77 13.96 -9.38
C ALA A 224 -4.04 14.41 -10.65
N TYR A 225 -4.24 13.74 -11.79
CA TYR A 225 -3.45 13.94 -13.01
C TYR A 225 -4.26 14.19 -14.28
N GLU A 226 -5.61 14.20 -14.26
CA GLU A 226 -6.37 14.65 -15.42
C GLU A 226 -6.18 16.16 -15.67
N PRO A 227 -6.00 16.58 -16.94
CA PRO A 227 -5.85 17.99 -17.29
C PRO A 227 -7.11 18.80 -16.93
N SER A 228 -6.90 19.98 -16.34
CA SER A 228 -7.93 20.94 -15.93
C SER A 228 -8.93 21.32 -17.05
N GLU A 229 -8.56 21.13 -18.32
CA GLU A 229 -9.44 21.43 -19.48
C GLU A 229 -10.69 20.54 -19.53
N LYS A 230 -10.64 19.28 -19.05
CA LYS A 230 -11.83 18.42 -19.00
C LYS A 230 -12.79 18.77 -17.86
N LYS A 231 -12.27 19.31 -16.75
CA LYS A 231 -13.08 19.80 -15.61
C LYS A 231 -13.95 21.01 -15.98
N ASN A 232 -13.44 21.87 -16.86
CA ASN A 232 -14.21 23.03 -17.34
C ASN A 232 -15.22 22.64 -18.43
N LYS A 233 -14.93 21.61 -19.26
CA LYS A 233 -15.88 21.10 -20.26
C LYS A 233 -17.11 20.42 -19.65
N SER A 234 -16.95 19.62 -18.59
CA SER A 234 -18.11 18.96 -17.97
C SER A 234 -19.07 19.95 -17.29
N SER A 235 -18.55 21.09 -16.79
CA SER A 235 -19.38 22.15 -16.21
C SER A 235 -20.02 23.04 -17.26
N SER A 236 -19.35 23.30 -18.40
CA SER A 236 -19.97 24.05 -19.51
C SER A 236 -21.06 23.24 -20.21
N ASP A 237 -20.85 21.94 -20.41
CA ASP A 237 -21.83 21.07 -21.08
C ASP A 237 -23.08 20.87 -20.21
N SER A 238 -22.95 20.82 -18.88
CA SER A 238 -24.10 20.78 -17.96
C SER A 238 -24.89 22.10 -17.90
N ILE A 239 -24.26 23.25 -18.17
CA ILE A 239 -24.95 24.56 -18.21
C ILE A 239 -25.71 24.71 -19.53
N VAL A 240 -25.13 24.23 -20.64
CA VAL A 240 -25.76 24.28 -21.97
C VAL A 240 -26.99 23.35 -22.04
N ASP A 241 -26.93 22.16 -21.44
CA ASP A 241 -28.07 21.24 -21.39
C ASP A 241 -29.23 21.73 -20.49
N ASP A 242 -28.95 22.49 -19.44
CA ASP A 242 -29.98 23.07 -18.55
C ASP A 242 -30.66 24.31 -19.16
N ASP A 243 -29.93 25.11 -19.95
CA ASP A 243 -30.51 26.24 -20.69
C ASP A 243 -31.37 25.77 -21.87
N LEU A 244 -31.00 24.67 -22.54
CA LEU A 244 -31.81 24.09 -23.62
C LEU A 244 -33.13 23.46 -23.12
N LYS A 245 -33.17 22.96 -21.88
CA LYS A 245 -34.40 22.42 -21.25
C LYS A 245 -35.35 23.48 -20.72
N LYS A 246 -34.91 24.73 -20.54
CA LYS A 246 -35.76 25.86 -20.13
C LYS A 246 -36.43 26.60 -21.31
N GLN A 247 -36.10 26.23 -22.54
CA GLN A 247 -36.65 26.82 -23.76
C GLN A 247 -37.64 25.90 -24.52
N SER A 248 -37.99 24.74 -23.96
CA SER A 248 -39.11 23.89 -24.43
C SER A 248 -40.27 23.92 -23.43
#